data_AF-A0A0C3DCI7-F1
#
_entry.id   AF-A0A0C3DCI7-F1
#
_cell.length_a   1.000
_cell.length_b   1.000
_cell.length_c   1.000
_cell.angle_alpha   90.00
_cell.angle_beta   90.00
_cell.angle_gamma   90.00
#
_symmetry.space_group_name_H-M   'P 1'
#
loop_
_entity.id
_entity.type
_entity.pdbx_description
1 polymer ?
#
loop_
_entity_poly.entity_id
_entity_poly.type
_entity_poly.pdbx_seq_one_letter_code
_entity_poly.pdbx_strand_id
1 'polypeptide(L)'
;MPSPPLLGSLAVQAPSLSPQRIYVSSSTCQNLSLFKDLLREYRRLDDTITMRLNRSNAQFRDRDRAGSTSTGNVQDMACEYVWKELIENWKRRTEIVDYCVNVVDQSTNEKRRALQGLQGDARAQRKMQAELFAEEVKRNQIHNELAVERIIRKRSLDAFQSRCRYFTPPRNDAEARKWWDAAQSQEAP
;
A
#
# COMPACT_ATOMS: atom_id res chain seq x y z
N MET A 1 -3.92 -36.00 -32.73
CA MET A 1 -2.70 -35.20 -32.47
C MET A 1 -2.82 -34.65 -31.06
N PRO A 2 -1.85 -34.88 -30.16
CA PRO A 2 -1.86 -34.24 -28.85
C PRO A 2 -1.60 -32.73 -29.01
N SER A 3 -2.35 -31.92 -28.27
CA SER A 3 -2.20 -30.46 -28.25
C SER A 3 -0.81 -30.09 -27.72
N PRO A 4 -0.13 -29.09 -28.30
CA PRO A 4 1.14 -28.63 -27.77
C PRO A 4 0.96 -28.11 -26.34
N PRO A 5 1.94 -28.33 -25.44
CA PRO A 5 1.86 -27.87 -24.06
C PRO A 5 1.80 -26.34 -24.03
N LEU A 6 0.92 -25.80 -23.20
CA LEU A 6 0.82 -24.36 -22.97
C LEU A 6 2.11 -23.89 -22.28
N LEU A 7 2.99 -23.22 -23.03
CA LEU A 7 4.21 -22.64 -22.49
C LEU A 7 3.89 -21.27 -21.87
N GLY A 8 4.10 -21.16 -20.56
CA GLY A 8 3.83 -19.96 -19.77
C GLY A 8 2.99 -20.29 -18.54
N SER A 9 3.46 -19.94 -17.36
CA SER A 9 2.67 -20.13 -16.15
C SER A 9 1.59 -19.05 -16.05
N LEU A 10 0.33 -19.45 -15.85
CA LEU A 10 -0.78 -18.55 -15.49
C LEU A 10 -0.45 -17.70 -14.25
N ALA A 11 0.39 -18.22 -13.33
CA ALA A 11 0.94 -17.48 -12.18
C ALA A 11 1.85 -16.30 -12.58
N VAL A 12 2.50 -16.36 -13.75
CA VAL A 12 3.30 -15.26 -14.35
C VAL A 12 2.44 -14.41 -15.30
N GLN A 13 1.14 -14.68 -15.46
CA GLN A 13 0.22 -13.82 -16.22
C GLN A 13 -0.80 -13.10 -15.32
N ALA A 14 -1.11 -13.65 -14.15
CA ALA A 14 -1.82 -12.97 -13.08
C ALA A 14 -1.08 -13.16 -11.73
N PRO A 15 -0.54 -12.10 -11.07
CA PRO A 15 -0.47 -12.19 -9.62
C PRO A 15 -1.91 -12.42 -9.17
N SER A 16 -2.20 -13.45 -8.37
CA SER A 16 -3.56 -13.88 -7.97
C SER A 16 -4.58 -12.73 -8.01
N LEU A 17 -5.40 -12.69 -9.07
CA LEU A 17 -6.30 -11.57 -9.42
C LEU A 17 -7.53 -11.46 -8.52
N SER A 18 -7.65 -12.28 -7.48
CA SER A 18 -8.55 -11.98 -6.37
C SER A 18 -7.76 -11.20 -5.33
N PRO A 19 -7.97 -9.88 -5.20
CA PRO A 19 -7.54 -9.20 -3.98
C PRO A 19 -8.29 -9.90 -2.86
N GLN A 20 -7.60 -10.75 -2.08
CA GLN A 20 -8.15 -11.21 -0.83
C GLN A 20 -8.40 -9.95 -0.03
N ARG A 21 -9.68 -9.64 0.21
CA ARG A 21 -10.07 -8.49 1.02
C ARG A 21 -9.65 -8.84 2.45
N ILE A 22 -8.43 -8.45 2.81
CA ILE A 22 -7.92 -8.63 4.16
C ILE A 22 -8.67 -7.63 5.04
N TYR A 23 -9.50 -8.14 5.95
CA TYR A 23 -10.20 -7.32 6.92
C TYR A 23 -9.24 -6.96 8.04
N VAL A 24 -8.86 -5.69 8.11
CA VAL A 24 -8.07 -5.18 9.23
C VAL A 24 -8.99 -4.91 10.40
N SER A 25 -8.61 -5.43 11.57
CA SER A 25 -9.37 -5.29 12.81
C SER A 25 -8.51 -4.60 13.87
N SER A 26 -9.13 -4.17 14.97
CA SER A 26 -8.39 -3.57 16.09
C SER A 26 -7.27 -4.49 16.60
N SER A 27 -7.51 -5.82 16.67
CA SER A 27 -6.48 -6.79 17.08
C SER A 27 -5.30 -6.84 16.11
N THR A 28 -5.54 -6.62 14.82
CA THR A 28 -4.48 -6.50 13.80
C THR A 28 -3.56 -5.33 14.10
N CYS A 29 -4.11 -4.16 14.43
CA CYS A 29 -3.33 -2.95 14.73
C CYS A 29 -2.61 -3.04 16.08
N GLN A 30 -3.19 -3.78 17.04
CA GLN A 30 -2.59 -4.01 18.34
C GLN A 30 -1.43 -5.02 18.29
N ASN A 31 -1.42 -5.91 17.29
CA ASN A 31 -0.32 -6.83 17.02
C ASN A 31 0.64 -6.23 16.00
N LEU A 32 1.69 -5.58 16.51
CA LEU A 32 2.69 -4.88 15.70
C LEU A 32 3.38 -5.77 14.65
N SER A 33 3.64 -7.05 14.97
CA SER A 33 4.24 -7.98 14.02
C SER A 33 3.30 -8.26 12.85
N LEU A 34 2.04 -8.57 13.15
CA LEU A 34 1.02 -8.83 12.13
C LEU A 34 0.77 -7.60 11.25
N PHE A 35 0.68 -6.41 11.86
CA PHE A 35 0.55 -5.15 11.12
C PHE A 35 1.74 -4.92 10.18
N LYS A 36 2.98 -5.15 10.63
CA LYS A 36 4.17 -5.01 9.77
C LYS A 36 4.22 -6.03 8.66
N ASP A 37 3.82 -7.27 8.91
CA ASP A 37 3.76 -8.31 7.88
C ASP A 37 2.72 -7.98 6.83
N LEU A 38 1.55 -7.49 7.24
CA LEU A 38 0.53 -6.98 6.34
C LEU A 38 1.08 -5.86 5.45
N LEU A 39 1.72 -4.84 6.03
CA LEU A 39 2.29 -3.74 5.24
C LEU A 39 3.39 -4.22 4.28
N ARG A 40 4.22 -5.18 4.68
CA ARG A 40 5.22 -5.79 3.79
C ARG A 40 4.57 -6.44 2.58
N GLU A 41 3.46 -7.17 2.75
CA GLU A 41 2.74 -7.79 1.64
C GLU A 41 2.21 -6.75 0.64
N TYR A 42 1.60 -5.67 1.12
CA TYR A 42 1.14 -4.58 0.24
C TYR A 42 2.30 -3.83 -0.43
N ARG A 43 3.45 -3.70 0.24
CA ARG A 43 4.66 -3.05 -0.31
C ARG A 43 5.36 -3.89 -1.37
N ARG A 44 5.21 -5.22 -1.36
CA ARG A 44 5.74 -6.10 -2.43
C ARG A 44 5.24 -5.68 -3.82
N LEU A 45 4.04 -5.13 -3.93
CA LEU A 45 3.49 -4.65 -5.21
C LEU A 45 4.21 -3.40 -5.74
N ASP A 46 4.77 -2.58 -4.86
CA ASP A 46 5.63 -1.43 -5.19
C ASP A 46 7.07 -1.90 -5.46
N ASP A 47 7.62 -2.80 -4.63
CA ASP A 47 8.97 -3.33 -4.83
C ASP A 47 9.13 -4.05 -6.18
N THR A 48 8.04 -4.65 -6.68
CA THR A 48 8.00 -5.35 -7.96
C THR A 48 7.52 -4.48 -9.13
N ILE A 49 7.39 -3.16 -8.94
CA ILE A 49 6.83 -2.26 -9.97
C ILE A 49 7.57 -2.32 -11.31
N THR A 50 8.90 -2.37 -11.30
CA THR A 50 9.69 -2.47 -12.53
C THR A 50 9.40 -3.77 -13.29
N MET A 51 9.28 -4.89 -12.57
CA MET A 51 8.92 -6.18 -13.17
C MET A 51 7.50 -6.16 -13.72
N ARG A 52 6.56 -5.55 -12.99
CA ARG A 52 5.16 -5.40 -13.43
C ARG A 52 5.04 -4.51 -14.66
N LEU A 53 5.79 -3.41 -14.74
CA LEU A 53 5.86 -2.54 -15.91
C LEU A 53 6.39 -3.29 -17.14
N ASN A 54 7.50 -4.00 -17.00
CA ASN A 54 8.08 -4.79 -18.09
C ASN A 54 7.09 -5.85 -18.60
N ARG A 55 6.43 -6.53 -17.67
CA ARG A 55 5.42 -7.55 -17.97
C ARG A 55 4.17 -6.97 -18.63
N SER A 56 3.63 -5.87 -18.10
CA SER A 56 2.47 -5.20 -18.68
C SER A 56 2.77 -4.74 -20.11
N ASN A 57 3.93 -4.13 -20.35
CA ASN A 57 4.36 -3.73 -21.69
C ASN A 57 4.45 -4.93 -22.65
N ALA A 58 5.02 -6.05 -22.21
CA ALA A 58 5.06 -7.28 -23.01
C ALA A 58 3.65 -7.79 -23.36
N GLN A 59 2.74 -7.84 -22.37
CA GLN A 59 1.36 -8.26 -22.58
C GLN A 59 0.60 -7.38 -23.57
N PHE A 60 0.74 -6.05 -23.47
CA PHE A 60 0.08 -5.14 -24.41
C PHE A 60 0.69 -5.24 -25.82
N ARG A 61 2.00 -5.47 -25.95
CA ARG A 61 2.65 -5.73 -27.26
C ARG A 61 2.16 -7.02 -27.92
N ASP A 62 1.98 -8.08 -27.14
CA ASP A 62 1.49 -9.35 -27.69
C ASP A 62 0.02 -9.25 -28.13
N ARG A 63 -0.81 -8.48 -27.42
CA ARG A 63 -2.19 -8.16 -27.84
C ARG A 63 -2.24 -7.35 -29.13
N ASP A 64 -1.36 -6.36 -29.27
CA ASP A 64 -1.23 -5.55 -30.48
C ASP A 64 -0.83 -6.42 -31.70
N ARG A 65 0.16 -7.31 -31.53
CA ARG A 65 0.56 -8.30 -32.55
C ARG A 65 -0.57 -9.25 -32.94
N ALA A 66 -1.44 -9.61 -32.01
CA ALA A 66 -2.59 -10.48 -32.26
C ALA A 66 -3.75 -9.76 -33.00
N GLY A 67 -3.56 -8.51 -33.41
CA GLY A 67 -4.55 -7.74 -34.17
C GLY A 67 -5.66 -7.15 -33.30
N SER A 68 -5.47 -7.09 -31.97
CA SER A 68 -6.36 -6.30 -31.12
C SER A 68 -6.11 -4.82 -31.42
N THR A 69 -7.06 -4.19 -32.13
CA THR A 69 -7.03 -2.78 -32.51
C THR A 69 -7.10 -1.87 -31.29
N SER A 70 -5.96 -1.69 -30.62
CA SER A 70 -5.83 -0.72 -29.56
C SER A 70 -5.44 0.63 -30.17
N THR A 71 -6.39 1.57 -30.19
CA THR A 71 -6.14 2.95 -30.60
C THR A 71 -5.26 3.64 -29.55
N GLY A 72 -3.95 3.64 -29.75
CA GLY A 72 -3.00 4.35 -28.89
C GLY A 72 -1.59 3.74 -28.92
N ASN A 73 -0.65 4.40 -28.26
CA ASN A 73 0.67 3.84 -28.03
C ASN A 73 0.58 2.71 -26.99
N VAL A 74 1.03 1.52 -27.36
CA VAL A 74 1.08 0.31 -26.51
C VAL A 74 1.75 0.58 -25.15
N GLN A 75 2.80 1.41 -25.14
CA GLN A 75 3.50 1.78 -23.92
C GLN A 75 2.62 2.64 -22.99
N ASP A 76 1.85 3.57 -23.55
CA ASP A 76 0.99 4.46 -22.77
C ASP A 76 -0.15 3.67 -22.11
N MET A 77 -0.72 2.71 -22.82
CA MET A 77 -1.73 1.79 -22.27
C MET A 77 -1.18 0.92 -21.13
N ALA A 78 0.04 0.42 -21.26
CA ALA A 78 0.71 -0.33 -20.20
C ALA A 78 0.99 0.56 -18.97
N CYS A 79 1.45 1.78 -19.19
CA CYS A 79 1.68 2.77 -18.13
C CYS A 79 0.37 3.13 -17.41
N GLU A 80 -0.71 3.39 -18.14
CA GLU A 80 -2.02 3.69 -17.55
C GLU A 80 -2.56 2.51 -16.73
N TYR A 81 -2.41 1.29 -17.24
CA TYR A 81 -2.83 0.08 -16.55
C TYR A 81 -2.11 -0.08 -15.20
N VAL A 82 -0.77 -0.01 -15.21
CA VAL A 82 0.03 -0.13 -13.98
C VAL A 82 -0.21 1.05 -13.03
N TRP A 83 -0.44 2.26 -13.56
CA TRP A 83 -0.75 3.44 -12.76
C TRP A 83 -2.03 3.27 -11.94
N LYS A 84 -3.11 2.75 -12.54
CA LYS A 84 -4.36 2.44 -11.83
C LYS A 84 -4.12 1.43 -10.70
N GLU A 85 -3.39 0.34 -10.99
CA GLU A 85 -3.08 -0.66 -9.97
C GLU A 85 -2.20 -0.08 -8.83
N LEU A 86 -1.30 0.87 -9.15
CA LEU A 86 -0.43 1.51 -8.17
C LEU A 86 -1.22 2.40 -7.21
N ILE A 87 -2.11 3.26 -7.74
CA ILE A 87 -2.98 4.12 -6.92
C ILE A 87 -3.88 3.28 -6.01
N GLU A 88 -4.53 2.26 -6.55
CA GLU A 88 -5.42 1.40 -5.75
C GLU A 88 -4.67 0.73 -4.59
N ASN A 89 -3.41 0.36 -4.80
CA ASN A 89 -2.56 -0.16 -3.74
C ASN A 89 -2.19 0.91 -2.69
N TRP A 90 -1.87 2.14 -3.12
CA TRP A 90 -1.56 3.25 -2.23
C TRP A 90 -2.76 3.66 -1.36
N LYS A 91 -3.96 3.70 -1.94
CA LYS A 91 -5.21 3.93 -1.20
C LYS A 91 -5.41 2.92 -0.10
N ARG A 92 -5.37 1.62 -0.45
CA ARG A 92 -5.54 0.52 0.51
C ARG A 92 -4.53 0.59 1.65
N ARG A 93 -3.25 0.83 1.36
CA ARG A 93 -2.25 0.99 2.43
C ARG A 93 -2.53 2.20 3.32
N THR A 94 -2.94 3.32 2.74
CA THR A 94 -3.24 4.53 3.49
C THR A 94 -4.44 4.30 4.42
N GLU A 95 -5.51 3.66 3.93
CA GLU A 95 -6.65 3.24 4.76
C GLU A 95 -6.23 2.35 5.94
N ILE A 96 -5.34 1.38 5.69
CA ILE A 96 -4.84 0.46 6.74
C ILE A 96 -4.03 1.23 7.80
N VAL A 97 -3.11 2.09 7.37
CA VAL A 97 -2.25 2.86 8.29
C VAL A 97 -3.09 3.84 9.10
N ASP A 98 -4.00 4.59 8.46
CA ASP A 98 -4.86 5.56 9.14
C ASP A 98 -5.82 4.88 10.12
N TYR A 99 -6.40 3.74 9.75
CA TYR A 99 -7.21 2.94 10.67
C TYR A 99 -6.39 2.51 11.90
N CYS A 100 -5.19 1.98 11.69
CA CYS A 100 -4.36 1.53 12.82
C CYS A 100 -3.85 2.67 13.69
N VAL A 101 -3.53 3.84 13.11
CA VAL A 101 -3.21 5.06 13.85
C VAL A 101 -4.36 5.43 14.79
N ASN A 102 -5.60 5.46 14.27
CA ASN A 102 -6.78 5.76 15.08
C ASN A 102 -7.00 4.76 16.22
N VAL A 103 -6.84 3.46 15.95
CA VAL A 103 -7.00 2.40 16.96
C VAL A 103 -5.99 2.55 18.10
N VAL A 104 -4.71 2.77 17.79
CA VAL A 104 -3.69 2.90 18.85
C VAL A 104 -3.75 4.24 19.57
N ASP A 105 -4.19 5.31 18.91
CA ASP A 105 -4.45 6.59 19.56
C ASP A 105 -5.60 6.48 20.57
N GLN A 106 -6.71 5.83 20.20
CA GLN A 106 -7.83 5.58 21.10
C GLN A 106 -7.38 4.73 22.30
N SER A 107 -6.70 3.61 22.05
CA SER A 107 -6.23 2.70 23.11
C SER A 107 -5.26 3.38 24.08
N THR A 108 -4.34 4.20 23.57
CA THR A 108 -3.39 4.96 24.41
C THR A 108 -4.13 6.00 25.26
N ASN A 109 -5.07 6.74 24.67
CA ASN A 109 -5.85 7.75 25.36
C ASN A 109 -6.73 7.16 26.48
N GLU A 110 -7.33 6.00 26.26
CA GLU A 110 -8.09 5.26 27.27
C GLU A 110 -7.21 4.87 28.46
N LYS A 111 -6.01 4.31 28.22
CA LYS A 111 -5.07 3.96 29.29
C LYS A 111 -4.56 5.18 30.06
N ARG A 112 -4.32 6.31 29.37
CA ARG A 112 -3.96 7.58 30.04
C ARG A 112 -5.05 8.06 30.98
N ARG A 113 -6.31 7.99 30.56
CA ARG A 113 -7.47 8.34 31.42
C ARG A 113 -7.61 7.39 32.61
N ALA A 114 -7.43 6.09 32.38
CA ALA A 114 -7.47 5.09 33.45
C ALA A 114 -6.37 5.32 34.51
N LEU A 115 -5.17 5.71 34.08
CA LEU A 115 -4.06 6.05 34.99
C LEU A 115 -4.38 7.27 35.87
N GLN A 116 -5.04 8.29 35.33
CA GLN A 116 -5.45 9.48 36.07
C GLN A 116 -6.51 9.18 37.15
N GLY A 117 -7.34 8.16 36.93
CA GLY A 117 -8.37 7.73 37.89
C GLY A 117 -7.86 6.87 39.04
N LEU A 118 -6.64 6.32 38.94
CA LEU A 118 -6.03 5.49 39.99
C LEU A 118 -5.38 6.39 41.05
N GLN A 119 -6.17 6.92 41.99
CA GLN A 119 -5.64 7.61 43.19
C GLN A 119 -5.45 6.62 44.34
N GLY A 120 -4.26 6.57 44.94
CA GLY A 120 -4.00 5.86 46.20
C GLY A 120 -3.36 4.46 46.12
N ASP A 121 -3.32 3.81 44.96
CA ASP A 121 -2.64 2.51 44.79
C ASP A 121 -1.36 2.64 43.94
N ALA A 122 -0.22 2.81 44.63
CA ALA A 122 1.10 2.94 43.98
C ALA A 122 1.53 1.70 43.20
N ARG A 123 1.05 0.49 43.56
CA ARG A 123 1.39 -0.74 42.83
C ARG A 123 0.60 -0.82 41.53
N ALA A 124 -0.70 -0.53 41.57
CA ALA A 124 -1.55 -0.47 40.38
C ALA A 124 -1.08 0.64 39.42
N GLN A 125 -0.72 1.81 39.94
CA GLN A 125 -0.17 2.91 39.15
C GLN A 125 1.10 2.49 38.39
N ARG A 126 2.08 1.87 39.06
CA ARG A 126 3.31 1.41 38.41
C ARG A 126 3.05 0.40 37.30
N LYS A 127 2.15 -0.56 37.53
CA LYS A 127 1.76 -1.55 36.51
C LYS A 127 1.13 -0.87 35.29
N MET A 128 0.18 0.04 35.52
CA MET A 128 -0.51 0.77 34.46
C MET A 128 0.46 1.69 33.68
N GLN A 129 1.43 2.32 34.35
CA GLN A 129 2.47 3.10 33.69
C GLN A 129 3.34 2.25 32.77
N ALA A 130 3.74 1.05 33.19
CA ALA A 130 4.51 0.13 32.35
C ALA A 130 3.72 -0.31 31.11
N GLU A 131 2.43 -0.62 31.27
CA GLU A 131 1.54 -0.95 30.15
C GLU A 131 1.32 0.22 29.21
N LEU A 132 1.19 1.45 29.74
CA LEU A 132 1.08 2.67 28.95
C LEU A 132 2.35 2.91 28.13
N PHE A 133 3.54 2.73 28.73
CA PHE A 133 4.79 2.87 28.00
C PHE A 133 4.89 1.90 26.81
N ALA A 134 4.46 0.66 27.00
CA ALA A 134 4.41 -0.33 25.91
C ALA A 134 3.46 0.09 24.77
N GLU A 135 2.30 0.66 25.10
CA GLU A 135 1.39 1.23 24.09
C GLU A 135 1.98 2.44 23.39
N GLU A 136 2.66 3.32 24.12
CA GLU A 136 3.28 4.52 23.55
C GLU A 136 4.35 4.17 22.52
N VAL A 137 5.15 3.13 22.80
CA VAL A 137 6.13 2.61 21.83
C VAL A 137 5.43 2.07 20.59
N LYS A 138 4.36 1.30 20.76
CA LYS A 138 3.57 0.75 19.64
C LYS A 138 2.95 1.87 18.80
N ARG A 139 2.34 2.86 19.46
CA ARG A 139 1.77 4.07 18.86
C ARG A 139 2.82 4.77 18.00
N ASN A 140 3.99 5.05 18.57
CA ASN A 140 5.06 5.71 17.83
C ASN A 140 5.51 4.91 16.61
N GLN A 141 5.60 3.57 16.72
CA GLN A 141 5.95 2.74 15.56
C GLN A 141 4.90 2.80 14.44
N ILE A 142 3.61 2.78 14.78
CA ILE A 142 2.53 2.87 13.79
C ILE A 142 2.47 4.28 13.16
N HIS A 143 2.64 5.34 13.97
CA HIS A 143 2.73 6.71 13.46
C HIS A 143 3.91 6.91 12.51
N ASN A 144 5.06 6.27 12.80
CA ASN A 144 6.21 6.32 11.90
C ASN A 144 5.89 5.73 10.51
N GLU A 145 4.94 4.80 10.39
CA GLU A 145 4.55 4.25 9.09
C GLU A 145 3.92 5.32 8.19
N LEU A 146 3.33 6.40 8.70
CA LEU A 146 2.87 7.53 7.88
C LEU A 146 4.03 8.19 7.11
N ALA A 147 5.20 8.31 7.75
CA ALA A 147 6.40 8.82 7.09
C ALA A 147 6.99 7.80 6.11
N VAL A 148 7.03 6.52 6.50
CA VAL A 148 7.49 5.43 5.62
C VAL A 148 6.64 5.35 4.36
N GLU A 149 5.31 5.44 4.48
CA GLU A 149 4.40 5.40 3.34
C GLU A 149 4.68 6.52 2.33
N ARG A 150 4.97 7.74 2.80
CA ARG A 150 5.36 8.85 1.91
C ARG A 150 6.65 8.52 1.13
N ILE A 151 7.65 7.94 1.79
CA ILE A 151 8.91 7.52 1.15
C ILE A 151 8.66 6.42 0.12
N ILE A 152 7.84 5.41 0.47
CA ILE A 152 7.53 4.30 -0.44
C ILE A 152 6.79 4.80 -1.68
N ARG A 153 5.77 5.67 -1.53
CA ARG A 153 5.03 6.26 -2.66
C ARG A 153 5.96 7.04 -3.59
N LYS A 154 6.86 7.87 -3.06
CA LYS A 154 7.83 8.61 -3.87
C LYS A 154 8.74 7.66 -4.66
N ARG A 155 9.27 6.62 -4.00
CA ARG A 155 10.15 5.64 -4.63
C ARG A 155 9.47 4.85 -5.74
N SER A 156 8.23 4.41 -5.52
CA SER A 156 7.50 3.69 -6.56
C SER A 156 7.06 4.61 -7.70
N LEU A 157 6.74 5.88 -7.42
CA LEU A 157 6.54 6.88 -8.47
C LEU A 157 7.81 7.09 -9.31
N ASP A 158 8.98 7.20 -8.68
CA ASP A 158 10.26 7.38 -9.40
C ASP A 158 10.57 6.17 -10.29
N ALA A 159 10.37 4.96 -9.77
CA ALA A 159 10.52 3.74 -10.55
C ALA A 159 9.52 3.69 -11.72
N PHE A 160 8.27 4.12 -11.50
CA PHE A 160 7.26 4.24 -12.56
C PHE A 160 7.69 5.22 -13.65
N GLN A 161 8.09 6.44 -13.27
CA GLN A 161 8.51 7.50 -14.19
C GLN A 161 9.75 7.14 -14.99
N SER A 162 10.62 6.26 -14.47
CA SER A 162 11.80 5.75 -15.21
C SER A 162 11.43 5.01 -16.50
N ARG A 163 10.22 4.41 -16.59
CA ARG A 163 9.71 3.70 -17.76
C ARG A 163 8.58 4.46 -18.47
N CYS A 164 7.82 5.26 -17.71
CA CYS A 164 6.66 6.00 -18.17
C CYS A 164 6.93 7.52 -18.18
N ARG A 165 8.03 7.94 -18.83
CA ARG A 165 8.60 9.30 -18.72
C ARG A 165 7.64 10.43 -19.09
N TYR A 166 6.79 10.22 -20.10
CA TYR A 166 5.83 11.22 -20.59
C TYR A 166 4.41 10.98 -20.09
N PHE A 167 4.23 10.00 -19.19
CA PHE A 167 2.92 9.71 -18.64
C PHE A 167 2.49 10.85 -17.70
N THR A 168 1.24 11.27 -17.87
CA THR A 168 0.55 12.15 -16.93
C THR A 168 -0.85 11.58 -16.67
N PRO A 169 -1.32 11.54 -15.42
CA PRO A 169 -2.67 11.06 -15.12
C PRO A 169 -3.75 11.79 -15.94
N PRO A 170 -4.76 11.06 -16.47
CA PRO A 170 -5.84 11.63 -17.27
C PRO A 170 -6.52 12.83 -16.61
N ARG A 171 -6.98 13.81 -17.41
CA ARG A 171 -7.53 15.07 -16.86
C ARG A 171 -8.81 14.91 -16.07
N ASN A 172 -9.59 13.91 -16.44
CA ASN A 172 -10.87 13.55 -15.85
C ASN A 172 -10.72 12.75 -14.54
N ASP A 173 -9.52 12.28 -14.21
CA ASP A 173 -9.27 11.52 -12.98
C ASP A 173 -8.61 12.42 -11.93
N ALA A 174 -9.46 13.20 -11.25
CA ALA A 174 -9.02 14.13 -10.21
C ALA A 174 -8.36 13.41 -9.02
N GLU A 175 -8.82 12.21 -8.70
CA GLU A 175 -8.28 11.42 -7.59
C GLU A 175 -6.89 10.90 -7.92
N ALA A 176 -6.69 10.31 -9.11
CA ALA A 176 -5.37 9.88 -9.56
C ALA A 176 -4.35 11.04 -9.56
N ARG A 177 -4.78 12.24 -9.94
CA ARG A 177 -3.93 13.44 -9.89
C ARG A 177 -3.55 13.84 -8.48
N LYS A 178 -4.51 13.81 -7.56
CA LYS A 178 -4.25 14.07 -6.15
C LYS A 178 -3.14 13.16 -5.61
N TRP A 179 -3.22 11.86 -5.94
CA TRP A 179 -2.18 10.89 -5.57
C TRP A 179 -0.84 11.14 -6.26
N TRP A 180 -0.85 11.54 -7.52
CA TRP A 180 0.35 11.92 -8.27
C TRP A 180 1.06 13.12 -7.64
N ASP A 181 0.33 14.20 -7.36
CA ASP A 181 0.88 15.44 -6.80
C ASP A 181 1.42 15.22 -5.38
N ALA A 182 0.68 14.48 -4.54
CA ALA A 182 1.11 14.10 -3.20
C ALA A 182 2.38 13.24 -3.22
N ALA A 183 2.48 12.30 -4.15
CA ALA A 183 3.66 11.45 -4.30
C ALA A 183 4.88 12.23 -4.81
N GLN A 184 4.71 13.30 -5.60
CA GLN A 184 5.82 14.16 -6.02
C GLN A 184 6.34 15.06 -4.88
N SER A 185 5.42 15.66 -4.13
CA SER A 185 5.72 16.59 -3.03
C SER A 185 6.16 15.91 -1.73
N GLN A 186 6.03 14.58 -1.63
CA GLN A 186 6.21 13.81 -0.39
C GLN A 186 5.24 14.25 0.73
N GLU A 187 4.04 14.68 0.33
CA GLU A 187 2.96 15.08 1.23
C GLU A 187 1.91 13.95 1.38
N ALA A 188 1.03 14.11 2.36
CA ALA A 188 -0.17 13.27 2.43
C ALA A 188 -1.18 13.78 1.38
N PRO A 189 -1.81 12.89 0.60
CA PRO A 189 -2.85 13.26 -0.35
C PRO A 189 -4.10 13.76 0.37
#